data_AF-N9M2Y2-F1
#
_entry.id   AF-N9M2Y2-F1
#
_cell.length_a   1.000
_cell.length_b   1.000
_cell.length_c   1.000
_cell.angle_alpha   90.00
_cell.angle_beta   90.00
_cell.angle_gamma   90.00
#
_symmetry.space_group_name_H-M   'P 1'
#
loop_
_entity.id
_entity.type
_entity.pdbx_description
1 polymer ?
#
loop_
_entity_poly.entity_id
_entity_poly.type
_entity_poly.pdbx_seq_one_letter_code
_entity_poly.pdbx_strand_id
1 'polypeptide(L)'
;MHSQTIQAVTEELVTRRKQFKKAKLKWRVSNKKSARRSLGWIPFKKVAIKYADGYIQYGKHQFKLWDSYGLSKYTVKTGSFVEDSRGRWYVCLVVDSIKTEKTTAKTSIGIDLGLKDLATCSDGVKLKAPKIYRQYE
;
A
#
# COMPACT_ATOMS: atom_id res chain seq x y z
N MET A 1 19.07 4.51 11.98
CA MET A 1 17.87 3.68 11.75
C MET A 1 17.02 3.70 13.01
N HIS A 2 15.69 3.89 12.91
CA HIS A 2 14.83 4.04 14.09
C HIS A 2 14.54 2.68 14.75
N SER A 3 14.54 2.58 16.09
CA SER A 3 14.34 1.31 16.81
C SER A 3 13.03 0.60 16.44
N GLN A 4 11.96 1.38 16.25
CA GLN A 4 10.63 0.89 15.88
C GLN A 4 10.56 0.27 14.47
N THR A 5 11.50 0.61 13.58
CA THR A 5 11.65 -0.08 12.29
C THR A 5 12.14 -1.51 12.50
N ILE A 6 13.09 -1.72 13.42
CA ILE A 6 13.57 -3.07 13.76
C ILE A 6 12.41 -3.91 14.32
N GLN A 7 11.60 -3.31 15.21
CA GLN A 7 10.42 -3.99 15.75
C GLN A 7 9.42 -4.38 14.66
N ALA A 8 9.10 -3.46 13.73
CA ALA A 8 8.20 -3.74 12.62
C ALA A 8 8.73 -4.85 11.69
N VAL A 9 10.05 -4.86 11.42
CA VAL A 9 10.70 -5.94 10.66
C VAL A 9 10.58 -7.28 11.39
N THR A 10 10.79 -7.30 12.72
CA THR A 10 10.68 -8.52 13.53
C THR A 10 9.24 -9.06 13.57
N GLU A 11 8.25 -8.18 13.72
CA GLU A 11 6.81 -8.54 13.68
C GLU A 11 6.44 -9.17 12.34
N GLU A 12 6.87 -8.56 11.24
CA GLU A 12 6.67 -9.12 9.89
C GLU A 12 7.34 -10.49 9.76
N LEU A 13 8.60 -10.62 10.20
CA LEU A 13 9.33 -11.89 10.15
C LEU A 13 8.58 -13.01 10.89
N VAL A 14 8.12 -12.75 12.11
CA VAL A 14 7.37 -13.72 12.92
C VAL A 14 6.05 -14.09 12.24
N THR A 15 5.32 -13.09 11.74
CA THR A 15 4.04 -13.29 11.04
C THR A 15 4.21 -14.18 9.82
N ARG A 16 5.21 -13.89 8.96
CA ARG A 16 5.47 -14.69 7.75
C ARG A 16 5.99 -16.10 8.09
N ARG A 17 6.79 -16.27 9.14
CA ARG A 17 7.24 -17.61 9.58
C ARG A 17 6.06 -18.49 9.96
N LYS A 18 5.09 -17.94 10.71
CA LYS A 18 3.86 -18.65 11.08
C LYS A 18 2.98 -18.94 9.86
N GLN A 19 2.71 -17.93 9.03
CA GLN A 19 1.88 -18.06 7.82
C GLN A 19 2.40 -19.17 6.90
N PHE A 20 3.70 -19.21 6.63
CA PHE A 20 4.30 -20.19 5.73
C PHE A 20 4.78 -21.47 6.43
N LYS A 21 4.56 -21.60 7.75
CA LYS A 21 4.97 -22.75 8.56
C LYS A 21 6.47 -23.09 8.42
N LYS A 22 7.35 -22.08 8.46
CA LYS A 22 8.82 -22.26 8.29
C LYS A 22 9.61 -21.87 9.53
N ALA A 23 10.60 -22.69 9.87
CA ALA A 23 11.57 -22.41 10.93
C ALA A 23 12.51 -21.25 10.60
N LYS A 24 12.80 -21.00 9.32
CA LYS A 24 13.60 -19.85 8.86
C LYS A 24 13.10 -19.39 7.49
N LEU A 25 13.14 -18.07 7.24
CA LEU A 25 12.82 -17.49 5.95
C LEU A 25 14.10 -17.08 5.21
N LYS A 26 14.16 -17.37 3.90
CA LYS A 26 15.11 -16.78 2.96
C LYS A 26 14.49 -15.55 2.29
N TRP A 27 14.06 -14.58 3.10
CA TRP A 27 13.20 -13.48 2.66
C TRP A 27 13.93 -12.27 2.06
N ARG A 28 15.27 -12.21 2.16
CA ARG A 28 16.09 -11.11 1.64
C ARG A 28 17.31 -11.66 0.90
N VAL A 29 17.53 -11.18 -0.32
CA VAL A 29 18.74 -11.40 -1.11
C VAL A 29 19.37 -10.04 -1.38
N SER A 30 20.49 -9.73 -0.74
CA SER A 30 21.11 -8.40 -0.79
C SER A 30 22.16 -8.24 -1.91
N ASN A 31 22.53 -9.32 -2.61
CA ASN A 31 23.53 -9.25 -3.67
C ASN A 31 22.99 -8.45 -4.87
N LYS A 32 23.56 -7.25 -5.10
CA LYS A 32 23.18 -6.34 -6.18
C LYS A 32 23.32 -6.93 -7.59
N LYS A 33 24.24 -7.90 -7.76
CA LYS A 33 24.48 -8.58 -9.05
C LYS A 33 23.56 -9.78 -9.28
N SER A 34 22.75 -10.17 -8.29
CA SER A 34 21.84 -11.31 -8.43
C SER A 34 20.54 -10.89 -9.10
N ALA A 35 20.10 -11.65 -10.11
CA ALA A 35 18.75 -11.51 -10.67
C ALA A 35 17.64 -11.76 -9.63
N ARG A 36 17.96 -12.41 -8.50
CA ARG A 36 17.02 -12.65 -7.38
C ARG A 36 17.13 -11.61 -6.28
N ARG A 37 17.81 -10.47 -6.52
CA ARG A 37 17.95 -9.38 -5.54
C ARG A 37 16.57 -8.96 -5.03
N SER A 38 16.44 -8.85 -3.71
CA SER A 38 15.25 -8.26 -3.11
C SER A 38 15.28 -6.74 -3.25
N LEU A 39 14.15 -6.16 -3.62
CA LEU A 39 13.96 -4.72 -3.62
C LEU A 39 13.98 -4.18 -2.19
N GLY A 40 14.40 -2.92 -2.05
CA GLY A 40 14.42 -2.19 -0.80
C GLY A 40 13.04 -2.09 -0.16
N TRP A 41 12.97 -2.37 1.13
CA TRP A 41 11.76 -2.24 1.94
C TRP A 41 12.13 -1.88 3.37
N ILE A 42 11.59 -0.77 3.86
CA ILE A 42 11.87 -0.24 5.20
C ILE A 42 10.53 0.10 5.86
N PRO A 43 9.98 -0.80 6.71
CA PRO A 43 8.74 -0.52 7.41
C PRO A 43 8.99 0.43 8.59
N PHE A 44 7.96 1.16 8.97
CA PHE A 44 8.00 2.03 10.13
C PHE A 44 6.64 2.11 10.81
N LYS A 45 6.65 2.27 12.13
CA LYS A 45 5.45 2.55 12.93
C LYS A 45 5.23 4.06 13.05
N LYS A 46 4.04 4.50 13.45
CA LYS A 46 3.66 5.92 13.63
C LYS A 46 4.75 6.77 14.27
N VAL A 47 5.31 6.30 15.38
CA VAL A 47 6.28 7.05 16.19
C VAL A 47 7.61 7.32 15.48
N ALA A 48 7.94 6.54 14.45
CA ALA A 48 9.18 6.69 13.70
C ALA A 48 9.06 7.73 12.57
N ILE A 49 7.85 8.24 12.32
CA ILE A 49 7.55 9.18 11.25
C ILE A 49 6.86 10.42 11.80
N LYS A 50 7.21 11.59 11.26
CA LYS A 50 6.43 12.82 11.46
C LYS A 50 6.05 13.37 10.10
N TYR A 51 4.78 13.70 9.93
CA TYR A 51 4.31 14.46 8.79
C TYR A 51 4.12 15.91 9.23
N ALA A 52 4.72 16.84 8.49
CA ALA A 52 4.55 18.28 8.68
C ALA A 52 4.85 18.98 7.35
N ASP A 53 4.13 20.05 7.03
CA ASP A 53 4.44 20.99 5.95
C ASP A 53 4.88 20.36 4.61
N GLY A 54 4.16 19.32 4.16
CA GLY A 54 4.45 18.65 2.89
C GLY A 54 5.72 17.79 2.89
N TYR A 55 6.28 17.46 4.05
CA TYR A 55 7.38 16.51 4.17
C TYR A 55 7.09 15.39 5.17
N ILE A 56 7.77 14.27 4.97
CA ILE A 56 7.89 13.17 5.92
C ILE A 56 9.27 13.23 6.54
N GLN A 57 9.32 13.26 7.86
CA GLN A 57 10.56 13.08 8.61
C GLN A 57 10.66 11.65 9.12
N TYR A 58 11.75 10.97 8.77
CA TYR A 58 12.11 9.66 9.29
C TYR A 58 13.52 9.71 9.89
N GLY A 59 13.61 9.55 11.21
CA GLY A 59 14.84 9.83 11.94
C GLY A 59 15.28 11.30 11.78
N LYS A 60 16.51 11.52 11.30
CA LYS A 60 17.07 12.86 11.06
C LYS A 60 16.89 13.35 9.61
N HIS A 61 16.21 12.57 8.77
CA HIS A 61 16.05 12.89 7.35
C HIS A 61 14.63 13.38 7.07
N GLN A 62 14.53 14.40 6.23
CA GLN A 62 13.28 14.92 5.70
C GLN A 62 13.16 14.57 4.22
N PHE A 63 12.00 14.07 3.84
CA PHE A 63 11.64 13.70 2.48
C PHE A 63 10.47 14.60 2.06
N LYS A 64 10.72 15.54 1.14
CA LYS A 64 9.68 16.41 0.59
C LYS A 64 8.72 15.60 -0.27
N LEU A 65 7.44 15.93 -0.21
CA LEU A 65 6.36 15.25 -0.90
C LEU A 65 5.61 16.24 -1.76
N TRP A 66 5.12 15.75 -2.89
CA TRP A 66 4.02 16.40 -3.59
C TRP A 66 2.71 15.92 -2.95
N ASP A 67 2.07 16.76 -2.16
CA ASP A 67 0.83 16.41 -1.45
C ASP A 67 -0.42 16.70 -2.29
N SER A 68 -0.70 15.84 -3.28
CA SER A 68 -1.94 15.93 -4.07
C SER A 68 -3.19 15.46 -3.33
N TYR A 69 -3.03 14.76 -2.20
CA TYR A 69 -4.13 14.14 -1.47
C TYR A 69 -4.56 14.94 -0.23
N GLY A 70 -3.81 15.96 0.16
CA GLY A 70 -4.05 16.71 1.39
C GLY A 70 -3.83 15.82 2.62
N LEU A 71 -2.64 15.22 2.73
CA LEU A 71 -2.25 14.32 3.82
C LEU A 71 -2.45 14.92 5.21
N SER A 72 -2.46 16.25 5.34
CA SER A 72 -2.80 16.96 6.58
C SER A 72 -4.22 16.66 7.10
N LYS A 73 -5.14 16.24 6.22
CA LYS A 73 -6.51 15.83 6.57
C LYS A 73 -6.57 14.44 7.21
N TYR A 74 -5.47 13.70 7.21
CA TYR A 74 -5.41 12.31 7.60
C TYR A 74 -4.44 12.08 8.75
N THR A 75 -4.77 11.12 9.63
CA THR A 75 -3.82 10.67 10.65
C THR A 75 -3.03 9.48 10.13
N VAL A 76 -1.72 9.67 9.94
CA VAL A 76 -0.80 8.59 9.56
C VAL A 76 -0.63 7.61 10.74
N LYS A 77 -0.76 6.32 10.46
CA LYS A 77 -0.64 5.22 11.43
C LYS A 77 0.63 4.42 11.26
N THR A 78 0.94 3.99 10.05
CA THR A 78 2.09 3.13 9.75
C THR A 78 2.45 3.31 8.29
N GLY A 79 3.53 2.68 7.85
CA GLY A 79 3.90 2.72 6.45
C GLY A 79 5.22 2.02 6.17
N SER A 80 5.68 2.22 4.95
CA SER A 80 6.99 1.71 4.53
C SER A 80 7.57 2.53 3.40
N PHE A 81 8.89 2.61 3.36
CA PHE A 81 9.61 2.97 2.14
C PHE A 81 9.78 1.73 1.29
N VAL A 82 9.51 1.83 -0.01
CA VAL A 82 9.61 0.75 -0.99
C VAL A 82 10.44 1.20 -2.19
N GLU A 83 11.34 0.33 -2.64
CA GLU A 83 12.12 0.50 -3.87
C GLU A 83 11.40 -0.19 -5.03
N ASP A 84 11.33 0.44 -6.20
CA ASP A 84 10.93 -0.24 -7.44
C ASP A 84 12.12 -0.91 -8.16
N SER A 85 11.83 -1.66 -9.23
CA SER A 85 12.88 -2.33 -10.02
C SER A 85 13.85 -1.38 -10.72
N ARG A 86 13.52 -0.08 -10.81
CA ARG A 86 14.33 0.99 -11.40
C ARG A 86 15.17 1.72 -10.35
N GLY A 87 15.08 1.33 -9.08
CA GLY A 87 15.81 1.96 -7.97
C GLY A 87 15.16 3.23 -7.44
N ARG A 88 13.93 3.56 -7.84
CA ARG A 88 13.18 4.70 -7.29
C ARG A 88 12.55 4.29 -5.97
N TRP A 89 12.52 5.23 -5.03
CA TRP A 89 11.94 5.01 -3.71
C TRP A 89 10.64 5.77 -3.54
N TYR A 90 9.66 5.09 -2.96
CA TYR A 90 8.36 5.65 -2.62
C TYR A 90 8.10 5.45 -1.15
N VAL A 91 7.30 6.34 -0.58
CA VAL A 91 6.79 6.20 0.78
C VAL A 91 5.31 5.87 0.72
N CYS A 92 4.95 4.70 1.23
CA CYS A 92 3.57 4.26 1.34
C CYS A 92 3.08 4.56 2.74
N LEU A 93 2.04 5.39 2.85
CA LEU A 93 1.43 5.77 4.12
C LEU A 93 0.10 5.06 4.31
N VAL A 94 -0.06 4.42 5.46
CA VAL A 94 -1.37 3.96 5.95
C VAL A 94 -1.94 5.05 6.83
N VAL A 95 -3.12 5.52 6.47
CA VAL A 95 -3.86 6.56 7.18
C VAL A 95 -5.15 6.02 7.76
N ASP A 96 -5.64 6.65 8.81
CA ASP A 96 -7.00 6.41 9.28
C ASP A 96 -8.02 6.76 8.19
N SER A 97 -9.01 5.90 8.00
CA SER A 97 -10.14 6.20 7.13
C SER A 97 -10.88 7.41 7.70
N ILE A 98 -11.11 8.43 6.88
CA ILE A 98 -12.10 9.46 7.21
C ILE A 98 -13.41 8.74 7.51
N LYS A 99 -14.16 9.19 8.52
CA LYS A 99 -15.51 8.67 8.77
C LYS A 99 -16.29 8.78 7.46
N THR A 100 -16.52 7.65 6.81
CA THR A 100 -17.41 7.61 5.66
C THR A 100 -18.79 8.00 6.18
N GLU A 101 -19.35 9.06 5.60
CA GLU A 101 -20.76 9.42 5.78
C GLU A 101 -21.58 8.13 5.61
N LYS A 102 -22.39 7.78 6.61
CA LYS A 102 -23.25 6.62 6.48
C LYS A 102 -24.19 6.87 5.33
N THR A 103 -24.23 5.94 4.38
CA THR A 103 -25.18 6.04 3.27
C THR A 103 -26.60 6.11 3.83
N THR A 104 -27.42 7.01 3.28
CA THR A 104 -28.85 7.09 3.54
C THR A 104 -29.65 6.12 2.65
N ALA A 105 -28.95 5.36 1.79
CA ALA A 105 -29.56 4.38 0.91
C ALA A 105 -30.28 3.28 1.72
N LYS A 106 -31.52 2.98 1.31
CA LYS A 106 -32.39 1.98 1.95
C LYS A 106 -32.40 0.64 1.22
N THR A 107 -31.74 0.57 0.06
CA THR A 107 -31.74 -0.59 -0.82
C THR A 107 -30.32 -1.10 -1.01
N SER A 108 -30.19 -2.41 -1.26
CA SER A 108 -28.95 -3.05 -1.67
C SER A 108 -29.06 -3.47 -3.13
N ILE A 109 -27.94 -3.39 -3.85
CA ILE A 109 -27.80 -3.90 -5.22
C ILE A 109 -26.66 -4.92 -5.20
N GLY A 110 -26.95 -6.14 -5.64
CA GLY A 110 -25.92 -7.15 -5.89
C GLY A 110 -25.16 -6.78 -7.17
N ILE A 111 -23.84 -6.81 -7.12
CA ILE A 111 -22.97 -6.48 -8.27
C ILE A 111 -22.16 -7.74 -8.61
N ASP A 112 -22.43 -8.30 -9.79
CA ASP A 112 -21.67 -9.42 -10.36
C ASP A 112 -20.69 -8.89 -11.41
N LEU A 113 -19.39 -9.11 -11.20
CA LEU A 113 -18.33 -8.61 -12.08
C LEU A 113 -18.03 -9.61 -13.19
N GLY A 114 -17.98 -9.14 -14.44
CA GLY A 114 -17.84 -10.01 -15.61
C GLY A 114 -16.87 -9.49 -16.67
N LEU A 115 -16.54 -10.37 -17.62
CA LEU A 115 -15.70 -10.04 -18.78
C LEU A 115 -16.51 -9.55 -19.98
N LYS A 116 -17.75 -10.03 -20.15
CA LYS A 116 -18.65 -9.63 -21.25
C LYS A 116 -19.28 -8.27 -20.94
N ASP A 117 -19.92 -8.20 -19.80
CA ASP A 117 -20.40 -6.97 -19.15
C ASP A 117 -19.51 -6.74 -17.94
N LEU A 118 -18.99 -5.51 -17.75
CA LEU A 118 -18.07 -5.16 -16.67
C LEU A 118 -18.69 -5.47 -15.30
N ALA A 119 -19.97 -5.12 -15.16
CA ALA A 119 -20.76 -5.43 -13.99
C ALA A 119 -22.24 -5.61 -14.38
N THR A 120 -22.89 -6.62 -13.79
CA THR A 120 -24.33 -6.80 -13.84
C THR A 120 -24.90 -6.56 -12.45
N CYS A 121 -25.86 -5.65 -12.35
CA CYS A 121 -26.54 -5.30 -11.13
C CYS A 121 -27.84 -6.12 -10.98
N SER A 122 -28.23 -6.42 -9.74
CA SER A 122 -29.45 -7.20 -9.45
C SER A 122 -30.77 -6.51 -9.86
N ASP A 123 -30.72 -5.21 -10.14
CA ASP A 123 -31.83 -4.42 -10.69
C ASP A 123 -31.94 -4.51 -12.23
N GLY A 124 -31.06 -5.31 -12.86
CA GLY A 124 -31.02 -5.51 -14.31
C GLY A 124 -30.10 -4.55 -15.05
N VAL A 125 -29.49 -3.56 -14.39
CA VAL A 125 -28.53 -2.65 -15.01
C VAL A 125 -27.26 -3.42 -15.40
N LYS A 126 -26.77 -3.21 -16.61
CA LYS A 126 -25.52 -3.80 -17.11
C LYS A 126 -24.54 -2.71 -17.53
N LEU A 127 -23.40 -2.66 -16.86
CA LEU A 127 -22.29 -1.79 -17.22
C LEU A 127 -21.45 -2.50 -18.29
N LYS A 128 -21.35 -1.91 -19.49
CA LYS A 128 -20.59 -2.51 -20.60
C LYS A 128 -19.09 -2.47 -20.30
N ALA A 129 -18.38 -3.54 -20.65
CA ALA A 129 -16.92 -3.54 -20.62
C ALA A 129 -16.38 -2.54 -21.65
N PRO A 130 -15.48 -1.62 -21.26
CA PRO A 130 -15.02 -0.55 -22.16
C PRO A 130 -14.10 -1.06 -23.28
N LYS A 131 -13.65 -2.33 -23.24
CA LYS A 131 -12.82 -3.00 -24.26
C LYS A 131 -11.67 -2.15 -24.81
N ILE A 132 -11.06 -1.34 -23.93
CA ILE A 132 -10.07 -0.30 -24.27
C ILE A 132 -8.89 -0.88 -25.07
N TYR A 133 -8.49 -2.12 -24.78
CA TYR A 133 -7.40 -2.81 -25.46
C TYR A 133 -7.64 -3.03 -26.97
N ARG A 134 -8.90 -3.16 -27.43
CA ARG A 134 -9.23 -3.33 -28.87
C ARG A 134 -8.97 -2.09 -29.71
N GLN A 135 -8.71 -0.94 -29.08
CA GLN A 135 -8.37 0.30 -29.79
C GLN A 135 -6.88 0.34 -30.17
N TYR A 136 -6.09 -0.61 -29.67
CA TYR A 136 -4.65 -0.72 -29.91
C TYR A 136 -4.27 -2.03 -30.64
N GLU A 137 -5.27 -2.76 -31.15
CA GLU A 137 -5.11 -3.86 -32.14
C GLU A 137 -5.14 -3.28 -33.55
#